data_AF-A0A7Y8IV27-F1
#
_entry.id   AF-A0A7Y8IV27-F1
#
_cell.length_a   1.000
_cell.length_b   1.000
_cell.length_c   1.000
_cell.angle_alpha   90.00
_cell.angle_beta   90.00
_cell.angle_gamma   90.00
#
_symmetry.space_group_name_H-M   'P 1'
#
loop_
_entity.id
_entity.type
_entity.pdbx_description
1 polymer ?
#
loop_
_entity_poly.entity_id
_entity_poly.type
_entity_poly.pdbx_seq_one_letter_code
_entity_poly.pdbx_strand_id
1 'polypeptide(L)'
;MRLNLKALALATGILWALALFMTGVANLIWPGYGEGFLKMIASVHPDYHAVRSIGDLIVGTLYAFIDGAIGGLLLGWLYNLFIGKKRFSE
;
A
#
# COMPACT_ATOMS: atom_id res chain seq x y z
N MET A 1 -5.48 21.82 -10.06
CA MET A 1 -5.70 21.62 -8.60
C MET A 1 -4.52 20.84 -8.04
N ARG A 2 -4.00 21.16 -6.85
CA ARG A 2 -2.91 20.39 -6.21
C ARG A 2 -3.48 19.31 -5.30
N LEU A 3 -2.82 18.16 -5.21
CA LEU A 3 -3.20 17.09 -4.30
C LEU A 3 -2.64 17.37 -2.90
N ASN A 4 -3.46 17.10 -1.88
CA ASN A 4 -3.00 17.10 -0.50
C ASN A 4 -2.23 15.80 -0.23
N LEU A 5 -0.92 15.92 -0.03
CA LEU A 5 -0.03 14.75 0.12
C LEU A 5 -0.40 13.87 1.32
N LYS A 6 -0.79 14.47 2.45
CA LYS A 6 -1.16 13.72 3.66
C LYS A 6 -2.44 12.92 3.45
N ALA A 7 -3.46 13.58 2.88
CA ALA A 7 -4.74 12.93 2.60
C ALA A 7 -4.57 11.80 1.58
N LEU A 8 -3.78 12.04 0.53
CA LEU A 8 -3.53 11.04 -0.51
C LEU A 8 -2.76 9.83 0.04
N ALA A 9 -1.66 10.06 0.77
CA ALA A 9 -0.88 8.98 1.38
C ALA A 9 -1.73 8.14 2.35
N LEU A 10 -2.55 8.78 3.19
CA LEU A 10 -3.42 8.04 4.11
C LEU A 10 -4.47 7.21 3.36
N ALA A 11 -5.12 7.78 2.34
CA ALA A 11 -6.12 7.10 1.56
C ALA A 11 -5.55 5.88 0.81
N THR A 12 -4.41 6.04 0.13
CA THR A 12 -3.77 4.95 -0.60
C THR A 12 -3.19 3.89 0.33
N GLY A 13 -2.62 4.29 1.48
CA GLY A 13 -2.16 3.37 2.52
C GLY A 13 -3.29 2.50 3.06
N ILE A 14 -4.41 3.11 3.46
CA ILE A 14 -5.58 2.36 3.95
C ILE A 14 -6.13 1.42 2.87
N LEU A 15 -6.26 1.91 1.63
CA LEU A 15 -6.81 1.10 0.54
C LEU A 15 -5.92 -0.11 0.23
N TRP A 16 -4.59 0.06 0.20
CA TRP A 16 -3.64 -1.01 -0.06
C TRP A 16 -3.59 -2.03 1.08
N ALA A 17 -3.60 -1.55 2.33
CA ALA A 17 -3.69 -2.40 3.52
C ALA A 17 -4.97 -3.25 3.51
N LEU A 18 -6.12 -2.65 3.19
CA LEU A 18 -7.40 -3.37 3.11
C LEU A 18 -7.39 -4.43 2.01
N ALA A 19 -6.80 -4.15 0.84
CA ALA A 19 -6.70 -5.13 -0.24
C ALA A 19 -5.89 -6.37 0.19
N LEU A 20 -4.74 -6.18 0.84
CA LEU A 20 -3.93 -7.29 1.33
C LEU A 20 -4.63 -8.01 2.49
N PHE A 21 -5.19 -7.27 3.45
CA PHE A 21 -5.90 -7.82 4.60
C PHE A 21 -7.06 -8.73 4.16
N MET A 22 -7.91 -8.24 3.25
CA MET A 22 -9.05 -9.01 2.74
C MET A 22 -8.59 -10.27 2.00
N THR A 23 -7.49 -10.18 1.24
CA THR A 23 -6.92 -11.35 0.54
C THR A 23 -6.36 -12.37 1.53
N GLY A 24 -5.66 -11.92 2.57
CA GLY A 24 -5.13 -12.79 3.61
C GLY A 24 -6.25 -13.45 4.44
N VAL A 25 -7.30 -12.71 4.82
CA VAL A 25 -8.49 -13.28 5.47
C VAL A 25 -9.17 -14.31 4.57
N ALA A 26 -9.33 -14.01 3.28
CA ALA A 26 -9.89 -14.96 2.33
C ALA A 26 -9.02 -16.23 2.21
N ASN A 27 -7.69 -16.12 2.26
CA ASN A 27 -6.78 -17.27 2.30
C ASN A 27 -6.90 -18.06 3.62
N LEU A 28 -7.12 -17.39 4.75
CA LEU A 28 -7.39 -18.03 6.04
C LEU A 28 -8.70 -18.82 6.05
N ILE A 29 -9.70 -18.44 5.23
CA ILE A 29 -10.98 -19.15 5.09
C ILE A 29 -10.86 -20.24 4.02
N TRP A 30 -10.37 -19.88 2.83
CA TRP A 30 -10.26 -20.74 1.65
C TRP A 30 -8.78 -21.03 1.32
N PRO A 31 -8.27 -22.24 1.62
CA PRO A 31 -6.90 -22.61 1.33
C PRO A 31 -6.50 -22.30 -0.12
N GLY A 32 -5.37 -21.59 -0.30
CA GLY A 32 -4.81 -21.27 -1.62
C GLY A 32 -5.38 -20.02 -2.29
N TYR A 33 -6.42 -19.39 -1.74
CA TYR A 33 -6.98 -18.16 -2.30
C TYR A 33 -5.92 -17.03 -2.31
N GLY A 34 -5.63 -16.45 -3.47
CA GLY A 34 -4.68 -15.34 -3.59
C GLY A 34 -3.22 -15.69 -3.27
N GLU A 35 -2.85 -16.97 -3.21
CA GLU A 35 -1.50 -17.40 -2.78
C GLU A 35 -0.36 -16.82 -3.63
N GLY A 36 -0.54 -16.73 -4.97
CA GLY A 36 0.45 -16.09 -5.84
C GLY A 36 0.65 -14.60 -5.52
N PHE A 37 -0.43 -13.89 -5.20
CA PHE A 37 -0.36 -12.49 -4.80
C PHE A 37 0.33 -12.33 -3.44
N LEU A 38 -0.03 -13.15 -2.44
CA LEU A 38 0.61 -13.10 -1.12
C LEU A 38 2.11 -13.43 -1.19
N LYS A 39 2.52 -14.41 -2.01
CA LYS A 39 3.93 -14.75 -2.23
C LYS A 39 4.71 -13.64 -2.93
N MET A 40 4.10 -12.96 -3.89
CA MET A 40 4.71 -11.78 -4.52
C MET A 40 4.98 -10.70 -3.48
N ILE A 41 4.04 -10.44 -2.58
CA ILE A 41 4.22 -9.46 -1.49
C ILE A 41 5.29 -9.94 -0.50
N ALA A 42 5.34 -11.22 -0.15
CA ALA A 42 6.40 -11.79 0.69
C ALA A 42 7.80 -11.63 0.07
N SER A 43 7.94 -11.68 -1.25
CA SER A 43 9.26 -11.56 -1.91
C SER A 43 9.95 -10.21 -1.72
N VAL A 44 9.21 -9.16 -1.36
CA VAL A 44 9.74 -7.80 -1.20
C VAL A 44 9.72 -7.33 0.27
N HIS A 45 9.18 -8.13 1.18
CA HIS A 45 9.02 -7.78 2.59
C HIS A 45 9.81 -8.73 3.49
N PRO A 46 10.79 -8.21 4.28
CA PRO A 46 11.47 -9.00 5.29
C PRO A 46 10.47 -9.60 6.28
N ASP A 47 10.74 -10.81 6.77
CA ASP A 47 9.99 -11.51 7.82
C ASP A 47 8.50 -11.81 7.53
N TYR A 48 7.97 -11.39 6.37
CA TYR A 48 6.66 -11.81 5.87
C TYR A 48 6.80 -13.03 4.99
N HIS A 49 6.32 -14.19 5.45
CA HIS A 49 6.55 -15.47 4.79
C HIS A 49 5.34 -15.92 3.94
N ALA A 50 4.27 -15.13 3.91
CA ALA A 50 2.98 -15.49 3.32
C ALA A 50 2.49 -16.86 3.81
N VAL A 51 2.80 -17.23 5.06
CA VAL A 51 2.21 -18.43 5.67
C VAL A 51 0.80 -18.12 6.14
N ARG A 52 -0.05 -19.15 6.14
CA ARG A 52 -1.46 -19.04 6.55
C ARG A 52 -1.56 -18.89 8.07
N SER A 53 -1.23 -17.70 8.59
CA SER A 53 -1.25 -17.37 10.01
C SER A 53 -1.80 -15.96 10.26
N ILE A 54 -2.34 -15.72 11.46
CA ILE A 54 -2.78 -14.38 11.86
C ILE A 54 -1.59 -13.42 11.99
N GLY A 55 -0.42 -13.93 12.41
CA GLY A 55 0.81 -13.14 12.51
C GLY A 55 1.22 -12.56 11.15
N ASP A 56 1.29 -13.42 10.13
CA ASP A 56 1.62 -13.03 8.77
C ASP A 56 0.57 -12.08 8.17
N LEU A 57 -0.72 -12.30 8.46
CA LEU A 57 -1.79 -11.38 8.05
C LEU A 57 -1.56 -9.96 8.61
N ILE A 58 -1.23 -9.84 9.89
CA ILE A 58 -0.98 -8.55 10.54
C ILE A 58 0.28 -7.91 9.97
N VAL A 59 1.39 -8.65 9.90
CA VAL A 59 2.68 -8.16 9.39
C VAL A 59 2.54 -7.68 7.94
N GLY A 60 1.95 -8.50 7.08
CA GLY A 60 1.69 -8.13 5.69
C GLY A 60 0.81 -6.89 5.57
N THR A 61 -0.25 -6.78 6.38
CA THR A 61 -1.18 -5.63 6.33
C THR A 61 -0.48 -4.33 6.71
N LEU A 62 0.42 -4.36 7.70
CA LEU A 62 1.23 -3.20 8.09
C LEU A 62 2.20 -2.78 6.99
N TYR A 63 2.87 -3.75 6.35
CA TYR A 63 3.72 -3.48 5.20
C TYR A 63 2.94 -2.86 4.04
N ALA A 64 1.79 -3.43 3.68
CA ALA A 64 0.92 -2.85 2.66
C ALA A 64 0.43 -1.43 3.02
N PHE A 65 0.16 -1.14 4.28
CA PHE A 65 -0.17 0.24 4.67
C PHE A 65 0.98 1.21 4.36
N ILE A 66 2.21 0.84 4.73
CA ILE A 66 3.40 1.66 4.52
C ILE A 66 3.67 1.85 3.02
N ASP A 67 3.65 0.77 2.24
CA ASP A 67 3.83 0.81 0.79
C ASP A 67 2.80 1.70 0.11
N GLY A 68 1.52 1.53 0.45
CA GLY A 68 0.44 2.33 -0.10
C GLY A 68 0.58 3.80 0.27
N ALA A 69 1.01 4.11 1.49
CA ALA A 69 1.24 5.49 1.93
C ALA A 69 2.42 6.15 1.22
N ILE A 70 3.54 5.44 1.08
CA ILE A 70 4.71 5.93 0.32
C ILE A 70 4.33 6.12 -1.15
N GLY A 71 3.64 5.16 -1.77
CA GLY A 71 3.18 5.25 -3.15
C GLY A 71 2.27 6.45 -3.38
N GLY A 72 1.30 6.69 -2.49
CA GLY A 72 0.43 7.87 -2.55
C GLY A 72 1.18 9.18 -2.34
N LEU A 73 2.14 9.22 -1.41
CA LEU A 73 2.98 10.39 -1.19
C LEU A 73 3.79 10.74 -2.45
N LEU A 74 4.47 9.75 -3.04
CA LEU A 74 5.26 9.91 -4.26
C LEU A 74 4.39 10.32 -5.44
N LEU A 75 3.24 9.68 -5.62
CA LEU A 75 2.28 10.03 -6.67
C LEU A 75 1.79 11.47 -6.53
N GLY A 76 1.38 11.86 -5.33
CA GLY A 76 0.92 13.23 -5.05
C GLY A 76 2.02 14.26 -5.27
N TRP A 77 3.25 13.93 -4.89
CA TRP A 77 4.42 14.78 -5.08
C TRP A 77 4.73 14.99 -6.57
N LEU A 78 4.82 13.90 -7.35
CA LEU A 78 5.03 13.94 -8.81
C LEU A 78 3.92 14.73 -9.52
N TYR A 79 2.66 14.47 -9.16
CA TYR A 79 1.53 15.20 -9.72
C TYR A 79 1.62 16.71 -9.44
N ASN A 80 1.94 17.09 -8.21
CA ASN A 80 2.11 18.50 -7.84
C ASN A 80 3.33 19.15 -8.49
N LEU A 81 4.39 18.37 -8.74
CA LEU A 81 5.59 18.82 -9.45
C LEU A 81 5.25 19.19 -10.90
N PHE A 82 4.49 18.34 -11.61
CA PHE A 82 4.13 18.55 -13.01
C PHE A 82 3.08 19.65 -13.25
N ILE A 83 2.34 20.07 -12.22
CA ILE A 83 1.45 21.24 -12.31
C ILE A 83 2.22 22.56 -12.48
N GLY A 84 3.53 22.58 -12.20
CA GLY A 84 4.38 23.77 -12.31
C GLY A 84 4.29 24.73 -11.11
N LYS A 85 5.35 25.51 -10.88
CA LYS A 85 5.30 26.70 -10.00
C LYS A 85 4.71 27.86 -10.81
N LYS A 86 3.62 28.49 -10.34
CA LYS A 86 3.32 29.86 -10.76
C LYS A 86 4.53 30.70 -10.33
N ARG A 87 5.34 31.12 -11.30
CA ARG A 87 6.41 32.07 -11.08
C ARG A 87 5.74 33.43 -10.94
N PHE A 88 5.57 33.90 -9.71
CA PHE A 88 5.33 35.32 -9.48
C PHE A 88 6.65 36.01 -9.84
N SER A 89 6.70 36.60 -11.03
CA SER A 89 7.67 37.66 -11.30
C SER A 89 7.08 38.96 -10.74
N GLU A 90 7.74 39.52 -9.75
CA GLU A 90 7.76 40.97 -9.50
C GLU A 90 9.18 41.44 -9.79
#